data_AF-A0A821M4A6-F1
#
_entry.id   AF-A0A821M4A6-F1
#
_cell.length_a   1.000
_cell.length_b   1.000
_cell.length_c   1.000
_cell.angle_alpha   90.00
_cell.angle_beta   90.00
_cell.angle_gamma   90.00
#
_symmetry.space_group_name_H-M   'P 1'
#
loop_
_entity.id
_entity.type
_entity.pdbx_description
1 polymer ?
#
loop_
_entity_poly.entity_id
_entity_poly.type
_entity_poly.pdbx_seq_one_letter_code
_entity_poly.pdbx_strand_id
1 'polypeptide(L)'
;MLKDLNRSGSDLLNIIILDACRADKANDTWKMKASNEEPCLKPAFGKALTSHVRMPNESQFALIFSSDPGTVSFGSEIGENSFFTSALLNHLDKRNLRLEDVMGEVTKEILKKSSKKQRPWLHLCLTEPFYFNK
;
A
#
# COMPACT_ATOMS: atom_id res chain seq x y z
N MET A 1 3.37 4.78 -13.65
CA MET A 1 3.71 3.86 -12.53
C MET A 1 3.12 2.48 -12.75
N LEU A 2 1.83 2.20 -12.48
CA LEU A 2 1.25 0.86 -12.73
C LEU A 2 1.34 0.41 -14.20
N LYS A 3 1.15 1.34 -15.15
CA LYS A 3 1.28 1.07 -16.59
C LYS A 3 2.70 0.73 -17.04
N ASP A 4 3.71 1.14 -16.28
CA ASP A 4 5.12 0.98 -16.64
C ASP A 4 5.75 -0.25 -15.99
N LEU A 5 5.18 -0.73 -14.88
CA LEU A 5 5.63 -1.93 -14.18
C LEU A 5 5.39 -3.22 -14.97
N ASN A 6 4.42 -3.21 -15.88
CA ASN A 6 4.07 -4.38 -16.70
C ASN A 6 4.84 -4.46 -18.02
N ARG A 7 5.95 -3.72 -18.16
CA ARG A 7 6.85 -3.79 -19.32
C ARG A 7 7.85 -4.94 -19.23
N SER A 8 8.05 -5.54 -18.05
CA SER A 8 8.85 -6.75 -17.90
C SER A 8 7.94 -7.97 -17.80
N GLY A 9 8.00 -8.88 -18.78
CA GLY A 9 7.52 -10.28 -18.74
C GLY A 9 6.05 -10.54 -18.36
N SER A 10 5.35 -11.36 -19.15
CA SER A 10 3.97 -11.82 -18.86
C SER A 10 3.82 -12.58 -17.54
N ASP A 11 4.92 -13.11 -17.00
CA ASP A 11 4.90 -14.06 -15.88
C ASP A 11 5.42 -13.45 -14.56
N LEU A 12 5.69 -12.14 -14.53
CA LEU A 12 6.25 -11.48 -13.36
C LEU A 12 5.15 -10.93 -12.45
N LEU A 13 5.22 -11.29 -11.17
CA LEU A 13 4.39 -10.69 -10.13
C LEU A 13 5.02 -9.39 -9.63
N ASN A 14 4.29 -8.29 -9.77
CA ASN A 14 4.67 -6.99 -9.23
C ASN A 14 4.08 -6.78 -7.83
N ILE A 15 4.91 -6.78 -6.79
CA ILE A 15 4.47 -6.48 -5.42
C ILE A 15 4.92 -5.07 -5.03
N ILE A 16 3.97 -4.22 -4.66
CA ILE A 16 4.22 -2.86 -4.18
C ILE A 16 3.70 -2.77 -2.75
N ILE A 17 4.59 -2.43 -1.82
CA ILE A 17 4.26 -2.24 -0.41
C ILE A 17 4.44 -0.77 -0.06
N LEU A 18 3.39 -0.14 0.44
CA LEU A 18 3.34 1.28 0.74
C LEU A 18 3.03 1.46 2.23
N ASP A 19 4.08 1.73 3.00
CA ASP A 19 3.96 2.08 4.41
C ASP A 19 4.01 3.60 4.61
N ALA A 20 2.84 4.22 4.47
CA ALA A 20 2.69 5.66 4.62
C ALA A 20 1.28 6.00 5.10
N CYS A 21 1.13 7.16 5.73
CA CYS A 21 -0.20 7.69 6.02
C CYS A 21 -0.96 7.97 4.73
N ARG A 22 -2.24 7.58 4.71
CA ARG A 22 -3.17 7.87 3.60
C ARG A 22 -4.25 8.87 3.99
N ALA A 23 -4.07 9.52 5.14
CA ALA A 23 -4.90 10.64 5.57
C ALA A 23 -4.54 11.86 4.72
N ASP A 24 -5.56 12.45 4.10
CA ASP A 24 -5.43 13.76 3.49
C ASP A 24 -5.21 14.79 4.59
N LYS A 25 -3.94 15.15 4.86
CA LYS A 25 -3.70 16.35 5.65
C LYS A 25 -3.99 17.55 4.74
N ALA A 26 -5.12 18.22 4.99
CA ALA A 26 -5.56 19.40 4.27
C ALA A 26 -4.52 20.56 4.18
N ASN A 27 -3.40 20.48 4.91
CA ASN A 27 -2.34 21.48 4.93
C ASN A 27 -0.94 20.98 4.48
N ASP A 28 -0.75 19.70 4.17
CA ASP A 28 0.53 19.14 3.71
C ASP A 28 0.52 18.83 2.19
N THR A 29 -0.44 19.37 1.42
CA THR A 29 -0.20 19.62 0.00
C THR A 29 0.94 20.61 -0.07
N TRP A 30 2.12 20.12 -0.47
CA TRP A 30 3.32 20.89 -0.72
C TRP A 30 3.01 22.37 -1.07
N LYS A 31 3.16 23.28 -0.11
CA LYS A 31 3.20 24.70 -0.43
C LYS A 31 4.58 24.96 -0.98
N MET A 32 4.83 24.53 -2.21
CA MET A 32 5.88 25.15 -2.98
C MET A 32 5.53 26.63 -3.00
N LYS A 33 6.41 27.46 -2.42
CA LYS A 33 6.30 28.91 -2.46
C LYS A 33 6.29 29.31 -3.93
N ALA A 34 5.09 29.42 -4.51
CA ALA A 34 4.88 30.07 -5.78
C ALA A 34 5.17 31.56 -5.54
N SER A 35 6.31 32.01 -6.03
CA SER A 35 6.52 33.41 -6.33
C SER A 35 5.42 33.85 -7.28
N ASN A 36 4.47 34.64 -6.76
CA ASN A 36 3.63 35.64 -7.43
C ASN A 36 3.07 35.39 -8.84
N GLU A 37 2.87 34.17 -9.33
CA GLU A 37 2.29 33.97 -10.68
C GLU A 37 1.38 32.74 -10.74
N GLU A 38 0.11 32.98 -11.11
CA GLU A 38 -0.93 32.09 -11.65
C GLU A 38 -1.37 30.82 -10.86
N PRO A 39 -2.69 30.48 -10.85
CA PRO A 39 -3.24 29.41 -10.02
C PRO A 39 -2.87 28.03 -10.58
N CYS A 40 -1.77 27.48 -10.07
CA CYS A 40 -1.26 26.18 -10.47
C CYS A 40 -1.93 25.03 -9.69
N LEU A 41 -2.72 24.27 -10.44
CA LEU A 41 -3.02 22.84 -10.28
C LEU A 41 -3.88 22.41 -9.07
N LYS A 42 -5.11 22.01 -9.41
CA LYS A 42 -6.08 21.27 -8.58
C LYS A 42 -5.43 20.07 -7.88
N PRO A 43 -5.84 19.70 -6.66
CA PRO A 43 -5.25 18.60 -5.89
C PRO A 43 -5.33 17.30 -6.70
N ALA A 44 -4.18 16.83 -7.18
CA ALA A 44 -4.07 15.69 -8.09
C ALA A 44 -4.08 14.32 -7.38
N PHE A 45 -4.34 14.27 -6.07
CA PHE A 45 -4.29 13.01 -5.31
C PHE A 45 -5.66 12.36 -5.04
N GLY A 46 -6.77 13.09 -5.20
CA GLY A 46 -8.13 12.53 -5.05
C GLY A 46 -8.70 11.88 -6.30
N LYS A 47 -8.03 11.99 -7.46
CA LYS A 47 -8.52 11.50 -8.76
C LYS A 47 -7.85 10.23 -9.26
N ALA A 48 -6.85 9.71 -8.54
CA ALA A 48 -5.95 8.67 -9.03
C ALA A 48 -6.34 7.22 -8.67
N LEU A 49 -7.32 7.00 -7.79
CA LEU A 49 -7.80 5.65 -7.44
C LEU A 49 -9.17 5.30 -8.05
N THR A 50 -9.88 6.26 -8.64
CA THR A 50 -11.13 6.02 -9.40
C THR A 50 -10.92 6.00 -10.92
N SER A 51 -9.73 6.42 -11.39
CA SER A 51 -9.33 6.11 -12.76
C SER A 51 -9.14 4.60 -12.83
N HIS A 52 -10.02 3.92 -13.55
CA HIS A 52 -9.88 2.50 -13.85
C HIS A 52 -8.56 2.32 -14.60
N VAL A 53 -7.50 1.98 -13.88
CA VAL A 53 -6.21 1.68 -14.46
C VAL A 53 -6.37 0.31 -15.12
N ARG A 54 -6.69 0.33 -16.41
CA ARG A 54 -6.74 -0.90 -17.22
C ARG A 54 -5.32 -1.41 -17.37
N MET A 55 -5.05 -2.52 -16.70
CA MET A 55 -3.81 -3.27 -16.87
C MET A 55 -3.97 -4.25 -18.05
N PRO A 56 -2.88 -4.61 -18.75
CA PRO A 56 -2.88 -5.73 -19.69
C PRO A 56 -3.45 -7.01 -19.06
N ASN A 57 -4.10 -7.86 -19.86
CA ASN A 57 -4.82 -9.04 -19.35
C ASN A 57 -3.94 -10.03 -18.58
N GLU A 58 -2.64 -10.06 -18.85
CA GLU A 58 -1.66 -10.97 -18.23
C GLU A 58 -0.92 -10.33 -17.04
N SER A 59 -1.30 -9.11 -16.64
CA SER A 59 -0.60 -8.42 -15.55
C SER A 59 -0.92 -9.04 -14.20
N GLN A 60 0.12 -9.39 -13.45
CA GLN A 60 -0.02 -9.84 -12.07
C GLN A 60 0.53 -8.78 -11.11
N PHE A 61 -0.28 -8.38 -10.13
CA PHE A 61 0.16 -7.39 -9.14
C PHE A 61 -0.47 -7.58 -7.76
N ALA A 62 0.25 -7.11 -6.75
CA ALA A 62 -0.24 -6.90 -5.40
C ALA A 62 0.15 -5.49 -4.93
N LEU A 63 -0.85 -4.70 -4.55
CA LEU A 63 -0.68 -3.38 -3.93
C LEU A 63 -1.11 -3.49 -2.47
N ILE A 64 -0.14 -3.31 -1.57
CA ILE A 64 -0.31 -3.47 -0.14
C ILE A 64 -0.12 -2.10 0.52
N PHE A 65 -1.18 -1.59 1.13
CA PHE A 65 -1.17 -0.34 1.88
C PHE A 65 -1.19 -0.62 3.38
N SER A 66 -0.41 0.13 4.15
CA SER A 66 -0.39 -0.02 5.61
C SER A 66 -1.66 0.44 6.31
N SER A 67 -2.49 1.27 5.67
CA SER A 67 -3.74 1.79 6.22
C SER A 67 -4.87 1.90 5.19
N ASP A 68 -6.12 1.95 5.69
CA ASP A 68 -7.31 2.25 4.91
C ASP A 68 -7.19 3.66 4.28
N PRO A 69 -7.82 3.91 3.12
CA PRO A 69 -7.86 5.25 2.54
C PRO A 69 -8.38 6.29 3.55
N GLY A 70 -7.74 7.45 3.64
CA GLY A 70 -8.14 8.51 4.57
C GLY A 70 -7.72 8.28 6.03
N THR A 71 -7.03 7.18 6.34
CA THR A 71 -6.58 6.87 7.70
C THR A 71 -5.06 6.97 7.87
N VAL A 72 -4.63 7.06 9.12
CA VAL A 72 -3.23 7.20 9.53
C VAL A 72 -2.59 5.81 9.66
N SER A 73 -1.34 5.67 9.21
CA SER A 73 -0.49 4.52 9.56
C SER A 73 0.27 4.86 10.83
N PHE A 74 0.13 4.05 11.88
CA PHE A 74 0.82 4.27 13.15
C PHE A 74 2.30 3.85 13.05
N GLY A 75 3.19 4.79 13.35
CA GLY A 75 4.57 4.48 13.69
C GLY A 75 4.67 3.78 15.06
N SER A 76 5.85 3.27 15.38
CA SER A 76 6.18 2.85 16.76
C SER A 76 7.03 3.91 17.46
N GLU A 77 7.56 3.57 18.63
CA GLU A 77 8.54 4.39 19.36
C GLU A 77 9.77 4.71 18.49
N ILE A 78 10.52 5.72 18.90
CA ILE A 78 11.71 6.19 18.16
C ILE A 78 12.72 5.04 18.06
N GLY A 79 13.06 4.66 16.82
CA GLY A 79 14.01 3.59 16.53
C GLY A 79 13.37 2.23 16.22
N GLU A 80 12.04 2.13 16.30
CA GLU A 80 11.32 0.91 15.98
C GLU A 80 10.59 0.97 14.63
N ASN A 81 10.33 -0.21 14.06
CA ASN A 81 9.51 -0.35 12.85
C ASN A 81 8.08 0.11 13.11
N SER A 82 7.39 0.62 12.08
CA SER A 82 5.95 0.93 12.17
C SER A 82 5.13 -0.29 12.59
N PHE A 83 3.88 -0.08 13.02
CA PHE A 83 3.01 -1.20 13.36
C PHE A 83 2.81 -2.16 12.17
N PHE A 84 2.75 -1.59 10.96
CA PHE A 84 2.60 -2.36 9.74
C PHE A 84 3.86 -3.16 9.40
N THR A 85 5.01 -2.50 9.34
CA THR A 85 6.28 -3.14 9.00
C THR A 85 6.64 -4.21 10.03
N SER A 86 6.43 -3.94 11.32
CA SER A 86 6.64 -4.93 12.39
C SER A 86 5.76 -6.17 12.21
N ALA A 87 4.46 -5.99 12.00
CA ALA A 87 3.52 -7.10 11.83
C ALA A 87 3.79 -7.89 10.54
N LEU A 88 4.19 -7.20 9.47
CA LEU A 88 4.58 -7.83 8.21
C LEU A 88 5.79 -8.75 8.40
N LEU A 89 6.85 -8.26 9.04
CA LEU A 89 8.06 -9.06 9.33
C LEU A 89 7.76 -10.30 10.17
N ASN A 90 6.85 -10.19 11.16
CA ASN A 90 6.43 -11.33 12.00
C ASN A 90 5.71 -12.45 11.24
N HIS A 91 5.23 -12.18 10.03
CA HIS A 91 4.40 -13.11 9.27
C HIS A 91 4.98 -13.47 7.91
N LEU A 92 5.98 -12.73 7.42
CA LEU A 92 6.60 -12.95 6.11
C LEU A 92 7.35 -14.29 6.03
N ASP A 93 8.03 -14.68 7.11
CA ASP A 93 8.85 -15.90 7.15
C ASP A 93 8.05 -17.20 7.35
N LYS A 94 6.73 -17.10 7.57
CA LYS A 94 5.88 -18.27 7.76
C LYS A 94 5.80 -19.08 6.47
N ARG A 95 6.14 -20.36 6.56
CA ARG A 95 6.12 -21.27 5.41
C ARG A 95 4.71 -21.62 4.96
N ASN A 96 4.57 -21.87 3.66
CA ASN A 96 3.36 -22.38 3.02
C ASN A 96 2.11 -21.52 3.26
N LEU A 97 2.28 -20.22 3.51
CA LEU A 97 1.18 -19.25 3.57
C LEU A 97 1.09 -18.45 2.29
N ARG A 98 -0.13 -18.36 1.76
CA ARG A 98 -0.44 -17.49 0.62
C ARG A 98 -0.31 -16.03 1.05
N LEU A 99 0.02 -15.15 0.11
CA LEU A 99 0.08 -13.71 0.32
C LEU A 99 -1.15 -13.17 1.06
N GLU A 100 -2.35 -13.60 0.65
CA GLU A 100 -3.62 -13.19 1.22
C GLU A 100 -3.76 -13.64 2.69
N ASP A 101 -3.28 -14.85 3.00
CA ASP A 101 -3.31 -15.39 4.36
C ASP A 101 -2.30 -14.65 5.26
N VAL A 102 -1.09 -14.37 4.76
CA VAL A 102 -0.09 -13.53 5.44
C VAL A 102 -0.71 -12.17 5.77
N MET A 103 -1.32 -11.51 4.78
CA MET A 103 -1.94 -10.20 4.97
C MET A 103 -3.16 -10.26 5.91
N GLY A 104 -3.88 -11.38 5.96
CA GLY A 104 -4.93 -11.64 6.95
C GLY A 104 -4.38 -11.66 8.38
N GLU A 105 -3.26 -12.34 8.62
CA GLU A 105 -2.59 -12.37 9.92
C GLU A 105 -2.04 -10.98 10.31
N VAL A 106 -1.38 -10.29 9.37
CA VAL A 106 -0.90 -8.90 9.55
C VAL A 106 -2.06 -7.98 9.98
N THR A 107 -3.20 -8.10 9.31
CA THR A 107 -4.40 -7.31 9.62
C THR A 107 -4.93 -7.62 11.01
N LYS A 108 -4.98 -8.90 11.41
CA LYS A 108 -5.41 -9.30 12.76
C LYS A 108 -4.48 -8.73 13.83
N GLU A 109 -3.18 -8.75 13.62
CA GLU A 109 -2.19 -8.20 14.56
C GLU A 109 -2.36 -6.68 14.71
N ILE A 110 -2.44 -5.95 13.59
CA ILE A 110 -2.56 -4.50 13.59
C ILE A 110 -3.88 -4.03 14.18
N LEU A 111 -5.00 -4.74 13.93
CA LEU A 111 -6.28 -4.42 14.55
C LEU A 111 -6.22 -4.56 16.08
N LYS A 112 -5.46 -5.53 16.61
CA LYS A 112 -5.26 -5.67 18.05
C LYS A 112 -4.38 -4.55 18.60
N LYS A 113 -3.21 -4.31 18.00
CA LYS A 113 -2.24 -3.29 18.44
C LYS A 113 -2.79 -1.87 18.36
N SER A 114 -3.50 -1.54 17.28
CA SER A 114 -4.05 -0.20 17.06
C SER A 114 -5.40 0.04 17.75
N SER A 115 -5.92 -0.91 18.53
CA SER A 115 -7.29 -0.84 19.07
C SER A 115 -8.34 -0.60 17.97
N LYS A 116 -8.21 -1.32 16.85
CA LYS A 116 -9.06 -1.24 15.65
C LYS A 116 -9.04 0.11 14.91
N LYS A 117 -7.99 0.91 15.09
CA LYS A 117 -7.85 2.24 14.44
C LYS A 117 -7.07 2.22 13.13
N GLN A 118 -6.29 1.16 12.88
CA GLN A 118 -5.57 0.95 11.63
C GLN A 118 -5.94 -0.43 11.08
N ARG A 119 -6.16 -0.48 9.77
CA ARG A 119 -6.39 -1.69 9.00
C ARG A 119 -5.59 -1.58 7.70
N PRO A 120 -4.69 -2.52 7.39
CA PRO A 120 -4.04 -2.58 6.09
C PRO A 120 -5.04 -2.85 4.97
N TRP A 121 -4.71 -2.37 3.77
CA TRP A 121 -5.57 -2.52 2.60
C TRP A 121 -4.82 -3.22 1.46
N LEU A 122 -5.40 -4.28 0.91
CA LEU A 122 -4.79 -5.10 -0.14
C LEU A 122 -5.60 -5.01 -1.43
N HIS A 123 -4.93 -4.68 -2.53
CA HIS A 123 -5.44 -4.86 -3.88
C HIS A 123 -4.60 -5.90 -4.60
N LEU A 124 -5.23 -6.96 -5.09
CA LEU A 124 -4.53 -8.06 -5.72
C LEU A 124 -5.17 -8.42 -7.06
N CYS A 125 -4.33 -8.79 -8.01
CA CYS A 125 -4.71 -9.39 -9.29
C CYS A 125 -3.66 -10.47 -9.58
N LEU A 126 -4.00 -11.71 -9.25
CA LEU A 126 -3.11 -12.87 -9.38
C LEU A 126 -3.83 -13.93 -10.21
N THR A 127 -3.09 -14.65 -11.06
CA THR A 127 -3.61 -15.82 -11.76
C THR A 127 -3.38 -17.10 -10.95
N GLU A 128 -2.33 -17.13 -10.14
CA GLU A 128 -1.94 -18.26 -9.28
C GLU A 128 -1.58 -17.77 -7.87
N PRO A 129 -1.68 -18.62 -6.82
CA PRO A 129 -1.35 -18.24 -5.46
C PRO A 129 0.15 -17.94 -5.31
N PHE A 130 0.48 -16.83 -4.65
CA PHE A 130 1.85 -16.45 -4.34
C PHE A 130 2.21 -16.79 -2.89
N TYR A 131 3.42 -17.30 -2.69
CA TYR A 131 3.98 -17.64 -1.38
C TYR A 131 5.33 -16.94 -1.23
N PHE A 132 5.53 -16.20 -0.14
CA PHE A 132 6.85 -15.64 0.17
C PHE A 132 7.87 -16.72 0.53
N ASN A 133 7.43 -17.73 1.28
CA ASN A 133 8.24 -18.84 1.74
C ASN A 133 7.51 -20.16 1.49
N LYS A 134 7.97 -20.92 0.49
CA LYS A 134 7.40 -22.22 0.12
C LYS A 134 8.03 -23.34 0.95
#